data_AF-A0A7S3D250-F1
#
_entry.id   AF-A0A7S3D250-F1
#
_cell.length_a   1.000
_cell.length_b   1.000
_cell.length_c   1.000
_cell.angle_alpha   90.00
_cell.angle_beta   90.00
_cell.angle_gamma   90.00
#
_symmetry.space_group_name_H-M   'P 1'
#
loop_
_entity.id
_entity.type
_entity.pdbx_description
1 polymer ?
#
loop_
_entity_poly.entity_id
_entity_poly.type
_entity_poly.pdbx_seq_one_letter_code
_entity_poly.pdbx_strand_id
1 'polypeptide(L)'
;MFSPPSSATRLTPRSYERALHLGLKDHRVHHPSLTEKSALLAKKEEGNDEKKGLKREESTISVTSSSSSSSSDEGGEVKKQTTMQTIFNFANIFVGLGLLSKPYALAQGGFMSLAFLLLACLLCAFTAYILKHVVDAYRIKVPGGGVSFAEIARAYLGKGGFWSATVITLLEVGLAGAVALIFVWNNIIYLMPLEWQQNSMVYYLVAGISTICVLPTVWVKSFSNLSFIALLGAGASLGIALLVTVLLFFYLDVIPENHYSLIQGETFALAAGIYLTSLGGHALIPTLYVEMKNPKKFPLVIVVSFAVIFLIYSAMAT
;
A
#
# COMPACT_ATOMS: atom_id res chain seq x y z
N MET A 1 -55.60 30.02 38.73
CA MET A 1 -55.76 30.21 37.27
C MET A 1 -55.32 28.91 36.61
N PHE A 2 -56.19 28.30 35.81
CA PHE A 2 -56.12 27.00 35.12
C PHE A 2 -56.39 25.71 35.92
N SER A 3 -57.64 25.26 35.77
CA SER A 3 -58.19 23.94 36.15
C SER A 3 -57.93 22.87 35.07
N PRO A 4 -57.95 21.57 35.41
CA PRO A 4 -57.83 20.47 34.44
C PRO A 4 -59.20 20.11 33.81
N PRO A 5 -59.27 19.61 32.56
CA PRO A 5 -60.51 19.09 32.02
C PRO A 5 -60.59 17.57 32.21
N SER A 6 -61.69 17.14 32.83
CA SER A 6 -62.20 15.77 32.78
C SER A 6 -63.08 15.59 31.53
N SER A 7 -62.86 14.54 30.75
CA SER A 7 -63.93 13.86 29.98
C SER A 7 -63.37 12.65 29.23
N ALA A 8 -63.44 11.47 29.87
CA ALA A 8 -63.29 10.20 29.18
C ALA A 8 -64.63 9.85 28.50
N THR A 9 -64.73 10.11 27.20
CA THR A 9 -65.89 9.76 26.39
C THR A 9 -65.87 8.26 26.12
N ARG A 10 -66.78 7.51 26.76
CA ARG A 10 -67.01 6.08 26.51
C ARG A 10 -67.49 5.88 25.07
N LEU A 11 -66.70 5.19 24.26
CA LEU A 11 -67.10 4.71 22.93
C LEU A 11 -68.16 3.61 23.10
N THR A 12 -69.30 3.77 22.43
CA THR A 12 -70.42 2.82 22.48
C THR A 12 -70.20 1.64 21.51
N PRO A 13 -70.73 0.43 21.78
CA PRO A 13 -70.45 -0.79 21.00
C PRO A 13 -70.80 -0.70 19.50
N ARG A 14 -71.70 0.20 19.11
CA ARG A 14 -72.10 0.40 17.70
C ARG A 14 -71.04 1.06 16.82
N SER A 15 -70.01 1.66 17.40
CA SER A 15 -68.92 2.30 16.65
C SER A 15 -67.84 1.30 16.19
N TYR A 16 -67.76 0.12 16.81
CA TYR A 16 -66.79 -0.93 16.47
C TYR A 16 -67.25 -1.76 15.26
N GLU A 17 -68.54 -2.10 15.15
CA GLU A 17 -69.08 -2.84 14.00
C GLU A 17 -69.01 -2.06 12.68
N ARG A 18 -69.13 -0.73 12.72
CA ARG A 18 -68.95 0.12 11.53
C ARG A 18 -67.51 0.13 11.03
N ALA A 19 -66.52 0.08 11.93
CA ALA A 19 -65.11 0.02 11.56
C ALA A 19 -64.74 -1.36 10.96
N LEU A 20 -65.32 -2.44 11.48
CA LEU A 20 -65.10 -3.80 10.98
C LEU A 20 -65.73 -4.03 9.59
N HIS A 21 -66.91 -3.47 9.33
CA HIS A 21 -67.53 -3.54 7.99
C HIS A 21 -66.82 -2.66 6.95
N LEU A 22 -66.15 -1.58 7.36
CA LEU A 22 -65.34 -0.74 6.47
C LEU A 22 -63.95 -1.34 6.19
N GLY A 23 -63.40 -2.16 7.09
CA GLY A 23 -62.10 -2.83 6.93
C GLY A 23 -62.13 -4.12 6.10
N LEU A 24 -63.30 -4.69 5.81
CA LEU A 24 -63.43 -5.98 5.12
C LEU A 24 -63.71 -5.89 3.61
N LYS A 25 -63.72 -4.68 3.02
CA LYS A 25 -64.01 -4.51 1.59
C LYS A 25 -62.80 -4.38 0.67
N ASP A 26 -61.57 -4.47 1.19
CA ASP A 26 -60.38 -4.21 0.37
C ASP A 26 -59.23 -5.22 0.52
N HIS A 27 -59.54 -6.48 0.83
CA HIS A 27 -58.57 -7.56 0.70
C HIS A 27 -58.73 -8.28 -0.64
N ARG A 28 -58.46 -7.56 -1.73
CA ARG A 28 -58.18 -8.18 -3.02
C ARG A 28 -56.69 -8.54 -3.04
N VAL A 29 -56.38 -9.82 -2.97
CA VAL A 29 -55.01 -10.34 -3.10
C VAL A 29 -54.48 -9.94 -4.48
N HIS A 30 -53.60 -8.93 -4.52
CA HIS A 30 -52.91 -8.52 -5.74
C HIS A 30 -51.82 -9.55 -6.03
N HIS A 31 -52.09 -10.47 -6.94
CA HIS A 31 -51.04 -11.30 -7.55
C HIS A 31 -50.18 -10.36 -8.42
N PRO A 32 -48.86 -10.20 -8.14
CA PRO A 32 -48.02 -9.37 -9.00
C PRO A 32 -48.01 -9.97 -10.40
N SER A 33 -48.29 -9.13 -11.40
CA SER A 33 -48.31 -9.53 -12.80
C SER A 33 -46.92 -10.00 -13.23
N LEU A 34 -46.84 -10.85 -14.27
CA LEU A 34 -45.57 -11.43 -14.76
C LEU A 34 -44.50 -10.35 -15.04
N THR A 35 -44.95 -9.16 -15.45
CA THR A 35 -44.14 -7.97 -15.73
C THR A 35 -43.51 -7.35 -14.46
N GLU A 36 -44.19 -7.43 -13.32
CA GLU A 36 -43.71 -6.91 -12.04
C GLU A 36 -42.70 -7.88 -11.41
N LYS A 37 -42.93 -9.19 -11.56
CA LYS A 37 -41.96 -10.23 -11.15
C LYS A 37 -40.69 -10.17 -11.98
N SER A 38 -40.77 -9.95 -13.29
CA SER A 38 -39.58 -9.81 -14.13
C SER A 38 -38.80 -8.53 -13.82
N ALA A 39 -39.47 -7.42 -13.51
CA ALA A 39 -38.81 -6.19 -13.06
C ALA A 39 -38.09 -6.37 -11.70
N LEU A 40 -38.67 -7.11 -10.78
CA LEU A 40 -38.04 -7.42 -9.49
C LEU A 40 -36.85 -8.39 -9.63
N LEU A 41 -36.92 -9.34 -10.58
CA LEU A 41 -35.80 -10.22 -10.90
C LEU A 41 -34.66 -9.46 -11.58
N ALA A 42 -34.97 -8.57 -12.53
CA ALA A 42 -33.97 -7.70 -13.17
C ALA A 42 -33.28 -6.79 -12.15
N LYS A 43 -34.03 -6.18 -11.22
CA LYS A 43 -33.46 -5.35 -10.14
C LYS A 43 -32.63 -6.16 -9.14
N LYS A 44 -32.96 -7.44 -8.95
CA LYS A 44 -32.18 -8.37 -8.11
C LYS A 44 -30.91 -8.85 -8.81
N GLU A 45 -30.93 -8.99 -10.14
CA GLU A 45 -29.74 -9.28 -10.96
C GLU A 45 -28.80 -8.08 -11.03
N GLU A 46 -29.31 -6.87 -11.27
CA GLU A 46 -28.50 -5.63 -11.22
C GLU A 46 -27.83 -5.44 -9.85
N GLY A 47 -28.56 -5.66 -8.74
CA GLY A 47 -27.97 -5.59 -7.40
C GLY A 47 -26.97 -6.73 -7.10
N ASN A 48 -27.03 -7.85 -7.82
CA ASN A 48 -26.09 -8.96 -7.69
C ASN A 48 -24.84 -8.75 -8.56
N ASP A 49 -24.99 -8.12 -9.72
CA ASP A 49 -23.88 -7.73 -10.59
C ASP A 49 -23.12 -6.52 -10.05
N GLU A 50 -23.79 -5.57 -9.40
CA GLU A 50 -23.13 -4.50 -8.63
C GLU A 50 -22.34 -5.09 -7.44
N LYS A 51 -22.90 -6.09 -6.73
CA LYS A 51 -22.19 -6.83 -5.68
C LYS A 51 -21.03 -7.66 -6.22
N LYS A 52 -21.16 -8.28 -7.40
CA LYS A 52 -20.06 -9.02 -8.07
C LYS A 52 -18.98 -8.08 -8.59
N GLY A 53 -19.35 -6.91 -9.10
CA GLY A 53 -18.44 -5.85 -9.51
C GLY A 53 -17.63 -5.34 -8.32
N LEU A 54 -18.30 -5.06 -7.20
CA LEU A 54 -17.65 -4.62 -5.96
C LEU A 54 -16.70 -5.70 -5.38
N LYS A 55 -17.09 -6.98 -5.45
CA LYS A 55 -16.25 -8.13 -5.02
C LYS A 55 -15.05 -8.38 -5.96
N ARG A 56 -15.15 -7.97 -7.22
CA ARG A 56 -14.06 -8.01 -8.22
C ARG A 56 -13.11 -6.81 -8.09
N GLU A 57 -13.61 -5.70 -7.54
CA GLU A 57 -12.79 -4.54 -7.17
C GLU A 57 -12.04 -4.78 -5.85
N GLU A 58 -12.65 -5.46 -4.86
CA GLU A 58 -11.98 -5.93 -3.62
C GLU A 58 -10.81 -6.89 -3.89
N SER A 59 -10.89 -7.71 -4.94
CA SER A 59 -9.79 -8.60 -5.36
C SER A 59 -8.72 -7.92 -6.23
N THR A 60 -8.97 -6.67 -6.64
CA THR A 60 -8.03 -5.84 -7.42
C THR A 60 -7.30 -4.82 -6.54
N ILE A 61 -7.83 -4.52 -5.35
CA ILE A 61 -7.24 -3.57 -4.39
C ILE A 61 -6.50 -4.30 -3.24
N SER A 62 -6.66 -5.62 -3.10
CA SER A 62 -5.83 -6.50 -2.24
C SER A 62 -4.43 -6.75 -2.84
N VAL A 63 -3.89 -5.75 -3.54
CA VAL A 63 -2.54 -5.75 -4.08
C VAL A 63 -1.61 -5.41 -2.93
N THR A 64 -0.71 -6.35 -2.64
CA THR A 64 0.38 -6.24 -1.67
C THR A 64 -0.01 -6.51 -0.21
N SER A 65 -0.51 -7.71 0.05
CA SER A 65 0.20 -8.61 0.96
C SER A 65 -0.28 -10.03 0.74
N SER A 66 0.65 -10.96 0.91
CA SER A 66 0.62 -12.42 0.76
C SER A 66 1.65 -12.76 -0.31
N SER A 67 2.80 -13.34 -0.01
CA SER A 67 3.13 -14.29 1.04
C SER A 67 4.64 -14.57 1.02
N SER A 68 5.15 -15.04 2.14
CA SER A 68 6.20 -16.07 2.16
C SER A 68 5.63 -17.17 3.10
N SER A 69 5.72 -18.47 2.85
CA SER A 69 6.91 -19.32 2.76
C SER A 69 6.48 -20.71 2.28
N SER A 70 7.35 -21.34 1.51
CA SER A 70 7.35 -22.77 1.20
C SER A 70 7.25 -23.65 2.45
N SER A 71 6.39 -24.66 2.36
CA SER A 71 6.64 -26.07 2.72
C SER A 71 5.28 -26.76 2.75
N SER A 72 5.17 -27.81 1.93
CA SER A 72 4.01 -28.65 1.67
C SER A 72 3.14 -28.95 2.90
N ASP A 73 1.84 -28.70 2.79
CA ASP A 73 0.80 -29.67 3.16
C ASP A 73 -0.57 -29.20 2.68
N GLU A 74 -1.39 -30.14 2.22
CA GLU A 74 -2.76 -29.93 1.78
C GLU A 74 -3.67 -29.52 2.97
N GLY A 75 -4.50 -28.49 2.76
CA GLY A 75 -5.55 -28.09 3.72
C GLY A 75 -5.63 -26.57 3.91
N GLY A 76 -6.72 -25.96 3.47
CA GLY A 76 -6.90 -24.51 3.36
C GLY A 76 -6.97 -23.74 4.69
N GLU A 77 -5.82 -23.45 5.29
CA GLU A 77 -5.63 -22.35 6.24
C GLU A 77 -4.64 -21.32 5.65
N VAL A 78 -5.03 -20.03 5.65
CA VAL A 78 -4.14 -18.93 5.23
C VAL A 78 -2.98 -18.84 6.23
N LYS A 79 -1.80 -19.33 5.83
CA LYS A 79 -0.57 -19.35 6.65
C LYS A 79 -0.14 -17.92 6.99
N LYS A 80 -0.39 -17.49 8.23
CA LYS A 80 0.04 -16.17 8.74
C LYS A 80 1.56 -16.06 8.86
N GLN A 81 2.10 -14.87 8.60
CA GLN A 81 3.54 -14.61 8.59
C GLN A 81 4.14 -14.61 10.01
N THR A 82 5.33 -15.18 10.16
CA THR A 82 6.09 -15.12 11.42
C THR A 82 6.68 -13.72 11.64
N THR A 83 7.00 -13.36 12.89
CA THR A 83 7.54 -12.01 13.21
C THR A 83 8.82 -11.70 12.43
N MET A 84 9.75 -12.64 12.32
CA MET A 84 10.99 -12.44 11.55
C MET A 84 10.72 -12.25 10.07
N GLN A 85 9.82 -13.06 9.53
CA GLN A 85 9.42 -12.96 8.13
C GLN A 85 8.73 -11.64 7.81
N THR A 86 7.92 -11.11 8.72
CA THR A 86 7.35 -9.76 8.60
C THR A 86 8.44 -8.70 8.59
N ILE A 87 9.47 -8.81 9.45
CA ILE A 87 10.61 -7.87 9.45
C ILE A 87 11.35 -7.90 8.11
N PHE A 88 11.63 -9.09 7.57
CA PHE A 88 12.28 -9.25 6.27
C PHE A 88 11.43 -8.74 5.11
N ASN A 89 10.13 -9.06 5.11
CA ASN A 89 9.21 -8.57 4.08
C ASN A 89 9.09 -7.04 4.15
N PHE A 90 9.02 -6.46 5.35
CA PHE A 90 9.03 -5.02 5.55
C PHE A 90 10.32 -4.42 5.00
N ALA A 91 11.48 -4.95 5.40
CA ALA A 91 12.76 -4.49 4.87
C ALA A 91 12.80 -4.56 3.34
N ASN A 92 12.37 -5.66 2.71
CA ASN A 92 12.34 -5.80 1.26
C ASN A 92 11.45 -4.78 0.54
N ILE A 93 10.34 -4.34 1.16
CA ILE A 93 9.48 -3.29 0.60
C ILE A 93 10.24 -1.97 0.48
N PHE A 94 11.05 -1.62 1.49
CA PHE A 94 11.78 -0.34 1.53
C PHE A 94 13.19 -0.41 0.92
N VAL A 95 13.93 -1.51 1.11
CA VAL A 95 15.32 -1.74 0.68
C VAL A 95 15.43 -1.95 -0.85
N GLY A 96 14.39 -1.64 -1.63
CA GLY A 96 14.40 -1.77 -3.10
C GLY A 96 15.21 -0.70 -3.85
N LEU A 97 14.67 -0.24 -4.97
CA LEU A 97 15.30 0.63 -6.00
C LEU A 97 16.05 1.85 -5.47
N GLY A 98 15.74 2.32 -4.26
CA GLY A 98 16.40 3.45 -3.64
C GLY A 98 17.85 3.20 -3.21
N LEU A 99 18.34 1.96 -3.08
CA LEU A 99 19.69 1.65 -2.56
C LEU A 99 20.80 2.34 -3.36
N LEU A 100 20.73 2.29 -4.69
CA LEU A 100 21.79 2.78 -5.58
C LEU A 100 21.88 4.32 -5.58
N SER A 101 20.80 5.01 -5.21
CA SER A 101 20.76 6.48 -5.11
C SER A 101 21.17 7.02 -3.74
N LYS A 102 21.46 6.15 -2.75
CA LYS A 102 21.89 6.56 -1.39
C LYS A 102 23.24 7.28 -1.35
N PRO A 103 24.32 6.77 -1.97
CA PRO A 103 25.60 7.49 -1.99
C PRO A 103 25.47 8.83 -2.71
N TYR A 104 24.66 8.90 -3.77
CA TYR A 104 24.37 10.16 -4.46
C TYR A 104 23.60 11.15 -3.57
N ALA A 105 22.62 10.68 -2.79
CA ALA A 105 21.91 11.53 -1.83
C ALA A 105 22.84 12.08 -0.73
N LEU A 106 23.78 11.27 -0.23
CA LEU A 106 24.76 11.75 0.75
C LEU A 106 25.75 12.74 0.13
N ALA A 107 26.23 12.48 -1.10
CA ALA A 107 27.10 13.40 -1.82
C ALA A 107 26.45 14.77 -2.07
N GLN A 108 25.13 14.81 -2.27
CA GLN A 108 24.38 16.04 -2.48
C GLN A 108 23.95 16.73 -1.17
N GLY A 109 23.70 15.97 -0.10
CA GLY A 109 23.12 16.48 1.15
C GLY A 109 24.07 16.56 2.34
N GLY A 110 25.29 16.04 2.20
CA GLY A 110 26.28 15.93 3.27
C GLY A 110 25.78 15.11 4.46
N PHE A 111 26.48 15.19 5.59
CA PHE A 111 26.11 14.47 6.82
C PHE A 111 24.77 14.91 7.42
N MET A 112 24.32 16.15 7.16
CA MET A 112 23.01 16.63 7.60
C MET A 112 21.87 15.81 7.00
N SER A 113 22.03 15.35 5.76
CA SER A 113 21.05 14.50 5.10
C SER A 113 20.90 13.11 5.76
N LEU A 114 21.95 12.62 6.42
CA LEU A 114 21.89 11.39 7.22
C LEU A 114 21.10 11.59 8.53
N ALA A 115 21.26 12.75 9.17
CA ALA A 115 20.44 13.12 10.32
C ALA A 115 18.96 13.28 9.92
N PHE A 116 18.69 13.85 8.74
CA PHE A 116 17.34 13.90 8.17
C PHE A 116 16.78 12.50 7.90
N LEU A 117 17.58 11.58 7.36
CA LEU A 117 17.17 10.19 7.16
C LEU A 117 16.74 9.55 8.50
N LEU A 118 17.51 9.74 9.57
CA LEU A 118 17.14 9.24 10.90
C LEU A 118 15.80 9.83 11.36
N LEU A 119 15.61 11.14 11.24
CA LEU A 119 14.37 11.82 11.59
C LEU A 119 13.19 11.27 10.76
N ALA A 120 13.37 11.09 9.46
CA ALA A 120 12.35 10.54 8.58
C ALA A 120 11.98 9.11 8.99
N CYS A 121 12.95 8.24 9.31
CA CYS A 121 12.68 6.90 9.83
C CYS A 121 11.87 6.93 11.14
N LEU A 122 12.17 7.85 12.07
CA LEU A 122 11.42 8.01 13.32
C LEU A 122 9.98 8.47 13.06
N LEU A 123 9.79 9.43 12.15
CA LEU A 123 8.46 9.90 11.74
C LEU A 123 7.66 8.77 11.08
N CYS A 124 8.28 7.98 10.19
CA CYS A 124 7.64 6.83 9.56
C CYS A 124 7.29 5.71 10.57
N ALA A 125 8.14 5.48 11.57
CA ALA A 125 7.82 4.55 12.65
C ALA A 125 6.61 5.03 13.47
N PHE A 126 6.53 6.35 13.72
CA PHE A 126 5.41 6.96 14.44
C PHE A 126 4.10 6.90 13.64
N THR A 127 4.13 7.22 12.33
CA THR A 127 2.93 7.11 11.47
C THR A 127 2.45 5.66 11.36
N ALA A 128 3.37 4.70 11.23
CA ALA A 128 3.05 3.28 11.23
C ALA A 128 2.39 2.82 12.55
N TYR A 129 2.85 3.37 13.69
CA TYR A 129 2.24 3.12 14.99
C TYR A 129 0.81 3.69 15.07
N ILE A 130 0.55 4.90 14.58
CA ILE A 130 -0.80 5.45 14.51
C ILE A 130 -1.68 4.58 13.61
N LEU A 131 -1.16 4.20 12.44
CA LEU A 131 -1.91 3.42 11.47
C LEU A 131 -2.36 2.06 12.03
N LYS A 132 -1.53 1.42 12.86
CA LYS A 132 -1.93 0.24 13.63
C LYS A 132 -3.24 0.46 14.39
N HIS A 133 -3.31 1.53 15.19
CA HIS A 133 -4.49 1.82 16.02
C HIS A 133 -5.72 2.11 15.18
N VAL A 134 -5.54 2.80 14.04
CA VAL A 134 -6.61 3.04 13.07
C VAL A 134 -7.12 1.72 12.49
N VAL A 135 -6.23 0.79 12.14
CA VAL A 135 -6.62 -0.54 11.63
C VAL A 135 -7.33 -1.36 12.71
N ASP A 136 -6.84 -1.35 13.94
CA ASP A 136 -7.49 -2.06 15.06
C ASP A 136 -8.92 -1.54 15.28
N ALA A 137 -9.13 -0.22 15.27
CA ALA A 137 -10.45 0.39 15.38
C ALA A 137 -11.34 0.10 14.16
N TYR A 138 -10.77 0.08 12.95
CA TYR A 138 -11.49 -0.28 11.72
C TYR A 138 -12.02 -1.71 11.78
N ARG A 139 -11.19 -2.67 12.23
CA ARG A 139 -11.58 -4.09 12.32
C ARG A 139 -12.71 -4.34 13.32
N ILE A 140 -12.83 -3.50 14.35
CA ILE A 140 -13.96 -3.53 15.29
C ILE A 140 -15.23 -2.99 14.61
N LYS A 141 -15.11 -1.92 13.81
CA LYS A 141 -16.24 -1.28 13.11
C LYS A 141 -16.77 -2.12 11.95
N VAL A 142 -15.90 -2.77 11.19
CA VAL A 142 -16.23 -3.59 10.01
C VAL A 142 -15.59 -4.99 10.16
N PRO A 143 -16.20 -5.87 10.97
CA PRO A 143 -15.68 -7.22 11.16
C PRO A 143 -15.75 -8.00 9.84
N GLY A 144 -14.59 -8.43 9.34
CA GLY A 144 -14.47 -9.22 8.11
C GLY A 144 -14.36 -8.41 6.80
N GLY A 145 -14.30 -7.07 6.87
CA GLY A 145 -14.02 -6.23 5.70
C GLY A 145 -12.58 -6.36 5.21
N GLY A 146 -12.37 -6.21 3.89
CA GLY A 146 -11.03 -6.17 3.29
C GLY A 146 -10.20 -5.02 3.86
N VAL A 147 -8.96 -5.29 4.27
CA VAL A 147 -8.08 -4.28 4.87
C VAL A 147 -7.23 -3.64 3.78
N SER A 148 -7.80 -2.65 3.11
CA SER A 148 -7.08 -1.75 2.20
C SER A 148 -7.02 -0.35 2.79
N PHE A 149 -5.93 0.38 2.52
CA PHE A 149 -5.77 1.77 2.93
C PHE A 149 -6.93 2.67 2.47
N ALA A 150 -7.43 2.45 1.25
CA ALA A 150 -8.58 3.19 0.72
C ALA A 150 -9.90 2.88 1.45
N GLU A 151 -10.12 1.61 1.82
CA GLU A 151 -11.33 1.20 2.56
C GLU A 151 -11.31 1.68 4.02
N ILE A 152 -10.14 1.73 4.64
CA ILE A 152 -9.95 2.37 5.94
C ILE A 152 -10.30 3.86 5.81
N ALA A 153 -9.78 4.55 4.79
CA ALA A 153 -10.10 5.95 4.56
C ALA A 153 -11.60 6.16 4.30
N ARG A 154 -12.27 5.26 3.56
CA ARG A 154 -13.72 5.30 3.33
C ARG A 154 -14.52 5.22 4.63
N ALA A 155 -14.11 4.36 5.56
CA ALA A 155 -14.83 4.14 6.80
C ALA A 155 -14.77 5.33 7.79
N TYR A 156 -13.73 6.17 7.69
CA TYR A 156 -13.55 7.34 8.56
C TYR A 156 -13.88 8.67 7.87
N LEU A 157 -13.47 8.85 6.62
CA LEU A 157 -13.63 10.11 5.86
C LEU A 157 -14.76 10.03 4.82
N GLY A 158 -15.44 8.89 4.67
CA GLY A 158 -16.53 8.72 3.71
C GLY A 158 -16.04 8.63 2.25
N LYS A 159 -16.93 8.95 1.31
CA LYS A 159 -16.67 8.77 -0.14
C LYS A 159 -15.54 9.65 -0.68
N GLY A 160 -15.39 10.88 -0.15
CA GLY A 160 -14.27 11.76 -0.51
C GLY A 160 -12.92 11.21 -0.05
N GLY A 161 -12.87 10.69 1.18
CA GLY A 161 -11.68 10.02 1.72
C GLY A 161 -11.22 8.84 0.89
N PHE A 162 -12.17 7.98 0.47
CA PHE A 162 -11.88 6.85 -0.41
C PHE A 162 -11.16 7.28 -1.69
N TRP A 163 -11.75 8.22 -2.45
CA TRP A 163 -11.15 8.68 -3.71
C TRP A 163 -9.79 9.34 -3.50
N SER A 164 -9.65 10.17 -2.46
CA SER A 164 -8.36 10.80 -2.16
C SER A 164 -7.27 9.78 -1.83
N ALA A 165 -7.56 8.79 -0.99
CA ALA A 165 -6.61 7.75 -0.61
C ALA A 165 -6.24 6.85 -1.79
N THR A 166 -7.22 6.49 -2.64
CA THR A 166 -6.97 5.72 -3.85
C THR A 166 -6.08 6.49 -4.83
N VAL A 167 -6.36 7.77 -5.09
CA VAL A 167 -5.54 8.59 -6.00
C VAL A 167 -4.13 8.77 -5.47
N ILE A 168 -3.97 9.07 -4.17
CA ILE A 168 -2.64 9.23 -3.55
C ILE A 168 -1.85 7.92 -3.63
N THR A 169 -2.48 6.79 -3.30
CA THR A 169 -1.82 5.47 -3.36
C THR A 169 -1.44 5.11 -4.79
N LEU A 170 -2.31 5.40 -5.76
CA LEU A 170 -2.04 5.17 -7.19
C LEU A 170 -0.89 6.04 -7.69
N LEU A 171 -0.84 7.31 -7.27
CA LEU A 171 0.26 8.22 -7.59
C LEU A 171 1.57 7.75 -6.95
N GLU A 172 1.56 7.33 -5.68
CA GLU A 172 2.74 6.82 -4.98
C GLU A 172 3.33 5.60 -5.71
N VAL A 173 2.50 4.58 -5.97
CA VAL A 173 2.94 3.35 -6.66
C VAL A 173 3.31 3.63 -8.12
N GLY A 174 2.55 4.47 -8.81
CA GLY A 174 2.79 4.84 -10.21
C GLY A 174 4.09 5.63 -10.39
N LEU A 175 4.35 6.62 -9.54
CA LEU A 175 5.60 7.38 -9.57
C LEU A 175 6.79 6.51 -9.16
N ALA A 176 6.66 5.65 -8.15
CA ALA A 176 7.70 4.69 -7.80
C ALA A 176 8.03 3.75 -8.97
N GLY A 177 7.01 3.27 -9.69
CA GLY A 177 7.18 2.48 -10.91
C GLY A 177 7.85 3.26 -12.04
N ALA A 178 7.49 4.53 -12.23
CA ALA A 178 8.15 5.40 -13.21
C ALA A 178 9.64 5.61 -12.89
N VAL A 179 9.98 5.85 -11.62
CA VAL A 179 11.38 5.96 -11.17
C VAL A 179 12.13 4.63 -11.39
N ALA A 180 11.49 3.49 -11.13
CA ALA A 180 12.05 2.17 -11.41
C ALA A 180 12.42 2.00 -12.88
N LEU A 181 11.50 2.37 -13.78
CA LEU A 181 11.71 2.29 -15.22
C LEU A 181 12.86 3.21 -15.64
N ILE A 182 12.86 4.46 -15.16
CA ILE A 182 13.95 5.42 -15.38
C ILE A 182 15.29 4.80 -15.01
N PHE A 183 15.33 4.16 -13.86
CA PHE A 183 16.53 3.51 -13.38
C PHE A 183 16.97 2.37 -14.31
N VAL A 184 16.06 1.47 -14.70
CA VAL A 184 16.37 0.32 -15.55
C VAL A 184 16.97 0.75 -16.89
N TRP A 185 16.35 1.67 -17.63
CA TRP A 185 16.88 2.04 -18.94
C TRP A 185 18.18 2.84 -18.84
N ASN A 186 18.36 3.68 -17.80
CA ASN A 186 19.62 4.38 -17.59
C ASN A 186 20.76 3.39 -17.37
N ASN A 187 20.54 2.36 -16.54
CA ASN A 187 21.56 1.33 -16.30
C ASN A 187 21.88 0.54 -17.59
N ILE A 188 20.89 0.23 -18.43
CA ILE A 188 21.13 -0.43 -19.72
C ILE A 188 21.98 0.45 -20.63
N ILE A 189 21.71 1.76 -20.70
CA ILE A 189 22.47 2.69 -21.54
C ILE A 189 23.93 2.81 -21.07
N TYR A 190 24.18 2.77 -19.77
CA TYR A 190 25.55 2.74 -19.22
C TYR A 190 26.34 1.48 -19.56
N LEU A 191 25.68 0.37 -19.88
CA LEU A 191 26.32 -0.87 -20.32
C LEU A 191 26.64 -0.89 -21.83
N MET A 192 26.13 0.07 -22.59
CA MET A 192 26.31 0.16 -24.04
C MET A 192 27.58 0.93 -24.40
N PRO A 193 28.09 0.79 -25.65
CA PRO A 193 29.24 1.56 -26.12
C PRO A 193 29.01 3.07 -26.02
N LEU A 194 30.08 3.83 -25.72
CA LEU A 194 30.04 5.29 -25.53
C LEU A 194 29.44 6.04 -26.73
N GLU A 195 29.64 5.54 -27.94
CA GLU A 195 29.09 6.09 -29.18
C GLU A 195 27.55 6.06 -29.20
N TRP A 196 26.95 5.08 -28.53
CA TRP A 196 25.51 4.86 -28.47
C TRP A 196 24.87 5.66 -27.34
N GLN A 197 25.63 5.96 -26.28
CA GLN A 197 25.17 6.77 -25.15
C GLN A 197 24.88 8.22 -25.55
N GLN A 198 25.64 8.79 -26.48
CA GLN A 198 25.45 10.18 -26.94
C GLN A 198 24.34 10.35 -27.98
N ASN A 199 23.80 9.25 -28.51
CA ASN A 199 22.77 9.29 -29.54
C ASN A 199 21.36 9.33 -28.92
N SER A 200 20.69 10.48 -29.02
CA SER A 200 19.33 10.68 -28.51
C SER A 200 18.31 9.67 -29.05
N MET A 201 18.46 9.20 -30.28
CA MET A 201 17.54 8.20 -30.85
C MET A 201 17.70 6.84 -30.17
N VAL A 202 18.94 6.43 -29.90
CA VAL A 202 19.23 5.18 -29.19
C VAL A 202 18.71 5.25 -27.76
N TYR A 203 18.84 6.41 -27.10
CA TYR A 203 18.27 6.63 -25.76
C TYR A 203 16.75 6.37 -25.73
N TYR A 204 15.98 6.98 -26.64
CA TYR A 204 14.53 6.78 -26.69
C TYR A 204 14.13 5.35 -27.10
N LEU A 205 14.90 4.70 -27.98
CA LEU A 205 14.67 3.31 -28.35
C LEU A 205 14.88 2.37 -27.17
N VAL A 206 15.96 2.53 -26.41
CA VAL A 206 16.22 1.73 -25.20
C VAL A 206 15.16 1.98 -24.14
N ALA A 207 14.74 3.23 -23.94
CA ALA A 207 13.63 3.57 -23.05
C ALA A 207 12.30 2.91 -23.48
N GLY A 208 11.98 2.92 -24.78
CA GLY A 208 10.78 2.29 -25.32
C GLY A 208 10.80 0.76 -25.18
N ILE A 209 11.89 0.11 -25.57
CA ILE A 209 12.06 -1.35 -25.50
C ILE A 209 12.02 -1.83 -24.04
N SER A 210 12.77 -1.17 -23.14
CA SER A 210 12.76 -1.52 -21.72
C SER A 210 11.37 -1.35 -21.10
N THR A 211 10.64 -0.28 -21.45
CA THR A 211 9.26 -0.08 -21.01
C THR A 211 8.37 -1.22 -21.48
N ILE A 212 8.44 -1.62 -22.76
CA ILE A 212 7.66 -2.73 -23.33
C ILE A 212 8.02 -4.06 -22.65
N CYS A 213 9.28 -4.29 -22.31
CA CYS A 213 9.73 -5.50 -21.63
C CYS A 213 9.29 -5.57 -20.16
N VAL A 214 9.21 -4.44 -19.45
CA VAL A 214 8.79 -4.36 -18.04
C VAL A 214 7.26 -4.28 -17.90
N LEU A 215 6.56 -3.77 -18.91
CA LEU A 215 5.10 -3.69 -18.96
C LEU A 215 4.39 -5.03 -18.66
N PRO A 216 4.78 -6.18 -19.24
CA PRO A 216 4.18 -7.46 -18.90
C PRO A 216 4.45 -7.86 -17.45
N THR A 217 5.56 -7.42 -16.84
CA THR A 217 5.86 -7.70 -15.43
C THR A 217 4.86 -7.03 -14.48
N VAL A 218 4.27 -5.89 -14.87
CA VAL A 218 3.20 -5.20 -14.12
C VAL A 218 1.88 -5.98 -14.17
N TRP A 219 1.65 -6.73 -15.26
CA TRP A 219 0.41 -7.52 -15.46
C TRP A 219 0.52 -8.98 -15.02
N VAL A 220 1.73 -9.52 -14.87
CA VAL A 220 1.94 -10.93 -14.45
C VAL A 220 1.71 -11.06 -12.95
N LYS A 221 0.45 -11.38 -12.63
CA LYS A 221 -0.11 -11.71 -11.31
C LYS A 221 0.34 -13.10 -10.79
N SER A 222 1.63 -13.48 -10.94
CA SER A 222 2.13 -14.75 -10.40
C SER A 222 2.81 -14.53 -9.04
N PHE A 223 2.05 -14.79 -7.96
CA PHE A 223 2.35 -14.34 -6.60
C PHE A 223 3.46 -15.10 -5.86
N SER A 224 3.93 -16.26 -6.34
CA SER A 224 4.94 -17.05 -5.59
C SER A 224 6.39 -16.66 -5.92
N ASN A 225 6.65 -16.23 -7.15
CA ASN A 225 8.03 -15.98 -7.62
C ASN A 225 8.54 -14.58 -7.27
N LEU A 226 7.64 -13.63 -6.95
CA LEU A 226 8.00 -12.23 -6.72
C LEU A 226 8.86 -12.02 -5.46
N SER A 227 8.55 -12.71 -4.36
CA SER A 227 9.32 -12.61 -3.11
C SER A 227 10.74 -13.18 -3.27
N PHE A 228 10.89 -14.26 -4.04
CA PHE A 228 12.20 -14.84 -4.35
C PHE A 228 13.02 -13.93 -5.26
N ILE A 229 12.39 -13.33 -6.28
CA ILE A 229 13.01 -12.35 -7.18
C ILE A 229 13.42 -11.08 -6.42
N ALA A 230 12.58 -10.60 -5.50
CA ALA A 230 12.90 -9.45 -4.64
C ALA A 230 14.07 -9.75 -3.70
N LEU A 231 14.11 -10.96 -3.12
CA LEU A 231 15.22 -11.39 -2.27
C LEU A 231 16.52 -11.52 -3.08
N LEU A 232 16.46 -12.07 -4.29
CA LEU A 232 17.58 -12.11 -5.23
C LEU A 232 18.05 -10.71 -5.61
N GLY A 233 17.14 -9.78 -5.90
CA GLY A 233 17.46 -8.40 -6.25
C GLY A 233 18.08 -7.62 -5.08
N ALA A 234 17.52 -7.74 -3.88
CA ALA A 234 18.06 -7.15 -2.67
C ALA A 234 19.43 -7.74 -2.34
N GLY A 235 19.57 -9.07 -2.42
CA GLY A 235 20.82 -9.78 -2.21
C GLY A 235 21.90 -9.40 -3.23
N ALA A 236 21.54 -9.28 -4.50
CA ALA A 236 22.45 -8.83 -5.55
C ALA A 236 22.90 -7.37 -5.33
N SER A 237 21.98 -6.49 -4.94
CA SER A 237 22.30 -5.08 -4.65
C SER A 237 23.23 -4.94 -3.44
N LEU A 238 22.95 -5.69 -2.36
CA LEU A 238 23.83 -5.79 -1.18
C LEU A 238 25.19 -6.39 -1.52
N GLY A 239 25.21 -7.43 -2.37
CA GLY A 239 26.45 -8.07 -2.82
C GLY A 239 27.34 -7.12 -3.62
N ILE A 240 26.77 -6.35 -4.55
CA ILE A 240 27.48 -5.32 -5.30
C ILE A 240 27.98 -4.22 -4.35
N ALA A 241 27.16 -3.76 -3.41
CA ALA A 241 27.56 -2.74 -2.44
C ALA A 241 28.74 -3.21 -1.57
N LEU A 242 28.69 -4.46 -1.06
CA LEU A 242 29.79 -5.06 -0.30
C LEU A 242 31.05 -5.20 -1.14
N LEU A 243 30.92 -5.66 -2.40
CA LEU A 243 32.05 -5.77 -3.32
C LEU A 243 32.71 -4.40 -3.54
N VAL A 244 31.92 -3.36 -3.81
CA VAL A 244 32.42 -1.99 -3.99
C VAL A 244 33.10 -1.49 -2.71
N THR A 245 32.52 -1.75 -1.53
CA THR A 245 33.11 -1.36 -0.24
C THR A 245 34.46 -2.04 -0.01
N VAL A 246 34.55 -3.35 -0.29
CA VAL A 246 35.80 -4.12 -0.16
C VAL A 246 36.85 -3.63 -1.16
N LEU A 247 36.46 -3.38 -2.42
CA LEU A 247 37.36 -2.81 -3.42
C LEU A 247 37.86 -1.42 -2.98
N LEU A 248 36.96 -0.54 -2.55
CA LEU A 248 37.32 0.77 -2.02
C LEU A 248 38.32 0.63 -0.86
N PHE A 249 38.09 -0.29 0.07
CA PHE A 249 39.01 -0.54 1.19
C PHE A 249 40.43 -0.93 0.75
N PHE A 250 40.57 -1.71 -0.32
CA PHE A 250 41.89 -2.08 -0.88
C PHE A 250 42.53 -0.97 -1.73
N TYR A 251 41.75 -0.05 -2.29
CA TYR A 251 42.21 1.05 -3.14
C TYR A 251 42.17 2.43 -2.44
N LEU A 252 42.01 2.46 -1.11
CA LEU A 252 41.92 3.69 -0.30
C LEU A 252 43.09 4.66 -0.53
N ASP A 253 44.29 4.16 -0.83
CA ASP A 253 45.48 4.99 -1.08
C ASP A 253 45.42 5.83 -2.38
N VAL A 254 44.42 5.59 -3.25
CA VAL A 254 44.31 6.24 -4.58
C VAL A 254 43.16 7.25 -4.63
N ILE A 255 42.30 7.30 -3.61
CA ILE A 255 41.08 8.11 -3.63
C ILE A 255 41.36 9.47 -2.96
N PRO A 256 41.15 10.61 -3.65
CA PRO A 256 41.29 11.91 -3.01
C PRO A 256 40.34 12.01 -1.81
N GLU A 257 40.81 12.58 -0.69
CA GLU A 257 39.93 12.92 0.44
C GLU A 257 38.84 13.90 -0.03
N ASN A 258 37.69 13.36 -0.41
CA ASN A 258 36.51 14.16 -0.67
C ASN A 258 36.07 14.75 0.67
N HIS A 259 36.34 16.04 0.84
CA HIS A 259 35.83 16.82 1.96
C HIS A 259 34.31 16.93 1.78
N TYR A 260 33.56 15.99 2.36
CA TYR A 260 32.11 16.11 2.44
C TYR A 260 31.80 17.38 3.23
N SER A 261 31.21 18.37 2.55
CA SER A 261 30.77 19.57 3.22
C SER A 261 29.74 19.19 4.29
N LEU A 262 29.89 19.75 5.49
CA LEU A 262 28.94 19.49 6.59
C LEU A 262 27.51 19.92 6.22
N ILE A 263 27.39 20.91 5.33
CA ILE A 263 26.14 21.54 4.91
C ILE A 263 26.22 21.96 3.44
N GLN A 264 25.46 21.27 2.58
CA GLN A 264 25.14 21.72 1.22
C GLN A 264 23.63 22.00 1.16
N GLY A 265 23.25 23.23 1.50
CA GLY A 265 21.85 23.63 1.64
C GLY A 265 21.06 23.65 0.32
N GLU A 266 21.71 23.99 -0.80
CA GLU A 266 21.05 24.13 -2.10
C GLU A 266 20.55 22.79 -2.66
N THR A 267 21.28 21.71 -2.39
CA THR A 267 21.01 20.36 -2.88
C THR A 267 20.40 19.44 -1.82
N PHE A 268 20.22 19.94 -0.59
CA PHE A 268 19.61 19.20 0.52
C PHE A 268 18.17 18.75 0.23
N ALA A 269 17.35 19.60 -0.41
CA ALA A 269 15.97 19.24 -0.76
C ALA A 269 15.90 18.04 -1.70
N LEU A 270 16.85 17.92 -2.62
CA LEU A 270 16.98 16.80 -3.53
C LEU A 270 17.38 15.52 -2.78
N ALA A 271 18.38 15.60 -1.89
CA ALA A 271 18.76 14.48 -1.02
C ALA A 271 17.60 14.02 -0.13
N ALA A 272 16.87 14.96 0.48
CA ALA A 272 15.69 14.68 1.29
C ALA A 272 14.59 13.96 0.49
N GLY A 273 14.33 14.39 -0.75
CA GLY A 273 13.37 13.75 -1.65
C GLY A 273 13.75 12.31 -2.01
N ILE A 274 15.04 12.03 -2.22
CA ILE A 274 15.55 10.67 -2.49
C ILE A 274 15.34 9.77 -1.28
N TYR A 275 15.62 10.26 -0.07
CA TYR A 275 15.38 9.50 1.16
C TYR A 275 13.89 9.27 1.42
N LEU A 276 13.04 10.29 1.27
CA LEU A 276 11.60 10.18 1.48
C LEU A 276 10.94 9.22 0.49
N THR A 277 11.31 9.26 -0.79
CA THR A 277 10.83 8.31 -1.80
C THR A 277 11.17 6.87 -1.41
N SER A 278 12.29 6.66 -0.73
CA SER A 278 12.73 5.33 -0.29
C SER A 278 12.03 4.84 0.98
N LEU A 279 11.41 5.76 1.74
CA LEU A 279 10.53 5.46 2.87
C LEU A 279 9.05 5.45 2.45
N GLY A 280 8.77 5.45 1.15
CA GLY A 280 7.44 5.21 0.57
C GLY A 280 7.01 3.75 0.72
N GLY A 281 5.71 3.50 0.91
CA GLY A 281 5.17 2.17 1.19
C GLY A 281 4.21 2.10 2.39
N HIS A 282 3.80 3.25 2.93
CA HIS A 282 2.94 3.30 4.12
C HIS A 282 1.54 2.72 3.85
N ALA A 283 1.06 2.78 2.62
CA ALA A 283 -0.22 2.19 2.21
C ALA A 283 -0.24 0.65 2.36
N LEU A 284 0.94 0.00 2.45
CA LEU A 284 1.10 -1.46 2.56
C LEU A 284 1.14 -1.98 3.99
N ILE A 285 1.39 -1.07 4.94
CA ILE A 285 1.52 -1.37 6.36
C ILE A 285 0.24 -2.01 6.95
N PRO A 286 -0.99 -1.57 6.62
CA PRO A 286 -2.21 -2.21 7.11
C PRO A 286 -2.34 -3.67 6.69
N THR A 287 -2.01 -3.96 5.43
CA THR A 287 -2.08 -5.30 4.86
C THR A 287 -1.05 -6.20 5.55
N LEU A 288 0.20 -5.73 5.68
CA LEU A 288 1.25 -6.44 6.41
C LEU A 288 0.89 -6.70 7.88
N TYR A 289 0.25 -5.76 8.56
CA TYR A 289 -0.19 -5.91 9.94
C TYR A 289 -1.20 -7.05 10.12
N VAL A 290 -2.16 -7.17 9.20
CA VAL A 290 -3.22 -8.19 9.25
C VAL A 290 -2.66 -9.60 9.00
N GLU A 291 -1.60 -9.70 8.21
CA GLU A 291 -0.93 -10.98 7.91
C GLU A 291 -0.07 -11.52 9.04
N MET A 292 0.22 -10.72 10.06
CA MET A 292 1.04 -11.16 11.17
C MET A 292 0.35 -12.25 11.99
N LYS A 293 1.10 -13.31 12.30
CA LYS A 293 0.69 -14.33 13.26
C LYS A 293 0.48 -13.73 14.66
N ASN A 294 1.32 -12.77 15.06
CA ASN A 294 1.30 -12.13 16.37
C ASN A 294 1.23 -10.59 16.26
N PRO A 295 0.03 -9.99 16.09
CA PRO A 295 -0.12 -8.53 15.91
C PRO A 295 0.30 -7.71 17.14
N LYS A 296 0.34 -8.32 18.34
CA LYS A 296 0.84 -7.67 19.56
C LYS A 296 2.31 -7.21 19.44
N LYS A 297 3.12 -7.91 18.64
CA LYS A 297 4.54 -7.60 18.43
C LYS A 297 4.79 -6.54 17.35
N PHE A 298 3.74 -6.01 16.71
CA PHE A 298 3.88 -5.08 15.59
C PHE A 298 4.68 -3.80 15.91
N PRO A 299 4.53 -3.13 17.07
CA PRO A 299 5.34 -1.96 17.37
C PRO A 299 6.84 -2.27 17.40
N LEU A 300 7.22 -3.43 17.95
CA LEU A 300 8.61 -3.89 17.97
C LEU A 300 9.09 -4.19 16.55
N VAL A 301 8.26 -4.82 15.71
CA VAL A 301 8.59 -5.08 14.30
C VAL A 301 8.87 -3.79 13.54
N ILE A 302 8.03 -2.77 13.68
CA ILE A 302 8.22 -1.47 13.01
C ILE A 302 9.54 -0.83 13.43
N VAL A 303 9.82 -0.76 14.74
CA VAL A 303 11.05 -0.14 15.25
C VAL A 303 12.28 -0.89 14.76
N VAL A 304 12.28 -2.22 14.85
CA VAL A 304 13.40 -3.04 14.36
C VAL A 304 13.57 -2.90 12.85
N SER A 305 12.49 -2.93 12.07
CA SER A 305 12.55 -2.80 10.62
C SER A 305 13.09 -1.44 10.17
N PHE A 306 12.60 -0.33 10.72
CA PHE A 306 13.13 1.00 10.39
C PHE A 306 14.56 1.19 10.88
N ALA A 307 14.95 0.60 12.01
CA ALA A 307 16.34 0.59 12.46
C ALA A 307 17.24 -0.16 11.47
N VAL A 308 16.82 -1.34 11.01
CA VAL A 308 17.56 -2.12 9.99
C VAL A 308 17.66 -1.33 8.67
N ILE A 309 16.58 -0.71 8.20
CA ILE A 309 16.59 0.13 6.99
C ILE A 309 17.57 1.30 7.15
N PHE A 310 17.51 2.01 8.29
CA PHE A 310 18.43 3.10 8.58
C PHE A 310 19.89 2.64 8.55
N LEU A 311 20.21 1.50 9.18
CA LEU A 311 21.56 0.96 9.19
C LEU A 311 22.05 0.58 7.79
N ILE A 312 21.22 -0.11 7.00
CA ILE A 312 21.56 -0.48 5.62
C ILE A 312 21.80 0.78 4.77
N TYR A 313 20.91 1.76 4.86
CA TYR A 313 21.03 2.99 4.08
C TYR A 313 22.21 3.84 4.51
N SER A 314 22.50 3.91 5.81
CA SER A 314 23.67 4.61 6.33
C SER A 314 24.96 3.94 5.87
N ALA A 315 25.05 2.61 6.00
CA ALA A 315 26.21 1.85 5.58
C ALA A 315 26.45 1.88 4.06
N MET A 316 25.40 2.03 3.25
CA MET A 316 25.54 2.21 1.81
C MET A 316 25.85 3.63 1.38
N ALA A 317 25.55 4.60 2.24
CA ALA A 317 25.80 6.01 1.96
C ALA A 317 27.26 6.38 2.24
N THR A 318 27.86 5.81 3.30
CA THR A 318 29.25 6.00 3.73
C THR A 318 30.22 5.11 2.97
#